data_AF-Q6Y3P4-F1
#
_entry.id   AF-Q6Y3P4-F1
#
_cell.length_a   1.000
_cell.length_b   1.000
_cell.length_c   1.000
_cell.angle_alpha   90.00
_cell.angle_beta   90.00
_cell.angle_gamma   90.00
#
_symmetry.space_group_name_H-M   'P 1'
#
loop_
_entity.id
_entity.type
_entity.pdbx_description
1 polymer ?
#
loop_
_entity_poly.entity_id
_entity_poly.type
_entity_poly.pdbx_seq_one_letter_code
_entity_poly.pdbx_strand_id
1 'polypeptide(L)' 'LGSYLSLIAMIIFILMILEAFISKRPSMFNTNMATSLEWHHPSPPADHSYDDTPLLTNY' A
#
# COMPACT_ATOMS: atom_id res chain seq x y z
N LEU A 1 13.05 19.79 22.66
CA LEU A 1 13.46 19.97 21.23
C LEU A 1 13.06 18.76 20.38
N GLY A 2 13.42 17.53 20.77
CA GLY A 2 13.04 16.32 20.03
C GLY A 2 11.53 16.08 19.86
N SER A 3 10.71 16.41 20.86
CA SER A 3 9.25 16.33 20.76
C SER A 3 8.66 17.26 19.69
N TYR A 4 9.19 18.48 19.56
CA TYR A 4 8.75 19.42 18.51
C TYR A 4 9.13 18.93 17.11
N LEU A 5 10.30 18.30 16.96
CA LEU A 5 10.69 17.67 15.69
C LEU A 5 9.75 16.51 15.33
N SER A 6 9.37 15.69 16.31
CA SER A 6 8.38 14.62 16.11
C SER A 6 7.00 15.16 15.72
N LEU A 7 6.56 16.26 16.34
CA LEU A 7 5.29 16.91 15.99
C LEU A 7 5.30 17.46 14.55
N ILE A 8 6.40 18.10 14.14
CA ILE A 8 6.55 18.60 12.77
C ILE A 8 6.55 17.43 11.77
N ALA A 9 7.26 16.33 12.07
CA ALA A 9 7.28 15.14 11.22
C ALA A 9 5.87 14.54 11.05
N MET A 10 5.07 14.48 12.11
CA MET A 10 3.69 14.00 12.06
C MET A 10 2.80 14.89 11.17
N ILE A 11 2.93 16.22 11.28
CA ILE A 11 2.17 17.15 10.44
C ILE A 11 2.53 16.95 8.96
N ILE A 12 3.82 16.84 8.64
CA ILE A 12 4.29 16.58 7.28
C ILE A 12 3.75 15.23 6.76
N PHE A 13 3.76 14.20 7.60
CA PHE A 13 3.21 12.89 7.24
C PHE A 13 1.73 12.95 6.85
N ILE A 14 0.93 13.68 7.61
CA ILE A 14 -0.50 13.88 7.30
C ILE A 14 -0.67 14.62 5.96
N LEU A 15 0.15 15.65 5.71
CA LEU A 15 0.10 16.39 4.45
C LEU A 15 0.47 15.53 3.24
N MET A 16 1.47 14.64 3.38
CA MET A 16 1.84 13.68 2.33
C MET A 16 0.70 12.72 1.99
N ILE A 17 0.00 12.20 3.00
CA ILE A 17 -1.16 11.32 2.80
C ILE A 17 -2.28 12.07 2.07
N LEU A 18 -2.60 13.28 2.53
CA LEU A 18 -3.67 14.09 1.92
C LEU A 18 -3.36 14.41 0.45
N GLU A 19 -2.13 14.84 0.16
CA GLU A 19 -1.69 15.10 -1.22
C GLU A 19 -1.82 13.86 -2.11
N ALA A 20 -1.42 12.69 -1.61
CA ALA A 20 -1.52 11.44 -2.34
C ALA A 20 -2.97 11.10 -2.74
N PHE A 21 -3.93 11.30 -1.82
CA PHE A 21 -5.35 11.06 -2.10
C PHE A 21 -5.95 12.08 -3.08
N ILE A 22 -5.51 13.34 -3.03
CA ILE A 22 -5.96 14.38 -3.98
C ILE A 22 -5.43 14.09 -5.38
N SER A 23 -4.16 13.72 -5.49
CA SER A 23 -3.47 13.51 -6.77
C SER A 23 -3.83 12.21 -7.48
N LYS A 24 -4.42 11.22 -6.77
CA LYS A 24 -4.93 9.94 -7.32
C LYS A 24 -3.96 9.25 -8.30
N ARG A 25 -2.66 9.22 -7.98
CA ARG A 25 -1.64 8.60 -8.83
C ARG A 25 -1.78 7.08 -8.80
N PRO A 26 -2.05 6.41 -9.94
CA PRO A 26 -2.14 4.95 -9.97
C PRO A 26 -0.77 4.30 -9.81
N SER A 27 -0.73 3.13 -9.17
CA SER A 27 0.47 2.29 -9.12
C SER A 27 0.63 1.54 -10.44
N MET A 28 1.72 1.79 -11.17
CA MET A 28 1.97 1.16 -12.47
C MET A 28 2.70 -0.19 -12.35
N PHE A 29 3.57 -0.34 -11.35
CA PHE A 29 4.37 -1.54 -11.14
C PHE A 29 4.54 -1.79 -9.65
N ASN A 30 4.48 -3.06 -9.27
CA ASN A 30 4.76 -3.49 -7.91
C ASN A 30 6.25 -3.85 -7.77
N THR A 31 6.97 -3.17 -6.87
CA THR A 31 8.38 -3.47 -6.56
C THR A 31 8.53 -4.42 -5.37
N ASN A 32 7.44 -4.95 -4.83
CA ASN A 32 7.45 -5.84 -3.68
C ASN A 32 7.90 -7.25 -4.06
N MET A 33 8.37 -7.99 -3.06
CA MET A 33 8.77 -9.37 -3.24
C MET A 33 7.54 -10.25 -3.46
N ALA A 34 7.53 -11.06 -4.52
CA ALA A 34 6.41 -11.93 -4.89
C ALA A 34 6.20 -13.15 -3.96
N THR A 35 6.66 -13.06 -2.71
CA THR A 35 6.50 -14.12 -1.70
C THR A 35 5.13 -14.08 -1.04
N SER A 36 4.47 -12.93 -0.98
CA SER A 36 3.09 -12.83 -0.48
C SER A 36 2.09 -12.69 -1.63
N LEU A 37 0.98 -13.42 -1.49
CA LEU A 37 -0.07 -13.51 -2.51
C LEU A 37 -0.80 -12.17 -2.74
N GLU A 38 -0.78 -11.28 -1.75
CA GLU A 38 -1.42 -9.95 -1.82
C GLU A 38 -0.86 -9.08 -2.97
N TRP A 39 0.42 -9.25 -3.30
CA TRP A 39 1.11 -8.47 -4.32
C TRP A 39 0.79 -8.86 -5.76
N HIS A 40 0.07 -9.96 -5.94
CA HIS A 40 -0.45 -10.39 -7.23
C HIS A 40 -1.81 -9.75 -7.57
N HIS A 41 -2.50 -9.14 -6.60
CA HIS A 41 -3.76 -8.46 -6.85
C HIS A 41 -3.55 -7.07 -7.46
N PRO A 42 -4.51 -6.58 -8.26
CA PRO A 42 -4.53 -5.19 -8.66
C PRO A 42 -4.68 -4.26 -7.45
N SER A 43 -4.30 -2.99 -7.62
CA SER A 43 -4.54 -1.94 -6.63
C SER A 43 -5.56 -0.93 -7.20
N PRO A 44 -6.77 -0.80 -6.62
CA PRO A 44 -7.33 -1.54 -5.48
C PRO A 44 -7.72 -3.00 -5.84
N PRO A 45 -7.79 -3.90 -4.84
CA PRO A 45 -8.25 -5.27 -5.06
C PRO A 45 -9.74 -5.30 -5.42
N ALA A 46 -10.17 -6.34 -6.12
CA ALA A 46 -11.58 -6.61 -6.36
C ALA A 46 -12.29 -7.02 -5.06
N ASP A 47 -13.59 -6.69 -4.94
CA ASP A 47 -14.44 -7.06 -3.79
C ASP A 47 -14.37 -8.57 -3.49
N HIS A 48 -14.32 -9.38 -4.55
CA HIS A 48 -14.07 -10.81 -4.51
C HIS A 48 -12.76 -11.08 -5.22
N SER A 49 -11.67 -11.17 -4.44
CA SER A 49 -10.32 -11.30 -4.96
C SER A 49 -10.00 -12.69 -5.53
N TYR A 50 -10.77 -13.73 -5.17
CA TYR A 50 -10.63 -15.08 -5.73
C TYR A 50 -11.99 -15.70 -5.99
N ASP A 51 -12.10 -16.43 -7.10
CA ASP A 51 -13.27 -17.27 -7.37
C ASP A 51 -13.24 -18.55 -6.52
N ASP A 52 -12.04 -19.07 -6.22
CA ASP A 52 -11.80 -20.26 -5.41
C ASP A 52 -10.61 -20.06 -4.45
N THR A 53 -10.54 -20.87 -3.38
CA THR A 53 -9.42 -20.79 -2.42
C THR A 53 -8.07 -21.09 -3.10
N PRO A 54 -7.07 -20.20 -3.01
CA PRO A 54 -5.78 -20.41 -3.66
C PRO A 54 -5.04 -21.61 -3.03
N LEU A 55 -4.48 -22.47 -3.87
CA LEU A 55 -3.61 -23.57 -3.44
C LEU A 55 -2.24 -23.01 -3.09
N LEU A 56 -1.81 -23.22 -1.84
CA LEU A 56 -0.48 -22.85 -1.38
C LEU A 56 0.46 -24.03 -1.56
N THR A 57 1.27 -24.02 -2.63
CA THR A 57 2.39 -24.95 -2.78
C THR A 57 3.68 -24.24 -2.38
N ASN A 58 4.24 -24.61 -1.23
CA ASN A 58 5.59 -24.20 -0.85
C ASN A 58 6.59 -25.04 -1.67
N TYR A 59 7.29 -24.42 -2.61
CA TYR A 59 8.54 -24.94 -3.16
C TYR A 59 9.67 -24.02 -2.76
#